data_AF-A0A432JLG1-F1
#
_entry.id   AF-A0A432JLG1-F1
#
_cell.length_a   1.000
_cell.length_b   1.000
_cell.length_c   1.000
_cell.angle_alpha   90.00
_cell.angle_beta   90.00
_cell.angle_gamma   90.00
#
_symmetry.space_group_name_H-M   'P 1'
#
loop_
_entity.id
_entity.type
_entity.pdbx_description
1 polymer ?
#
loop_
_entity_poly.entity_id
_entity_poly.type
_entity_poly.pdbx_seq_one_letter_code
_entity_poly.pdbx_strand_id
1 'polypeptide(L)'
;MIEVMIVDKNTKISQILKEKPEAIDAIASINRHFKKLQNPFLRKMLAPRVNVAAAAQVGNATINQLLKVLEDVGFEVAYENENELENKTKTEENMKRTNIVDLDVRPILDSGVDPFNVIMDG
;
A
#
# COMPACT_ATOMS: atom_id res chain seq x y z
N MET A 1 0.29 30.67 -20.90
CA MET A 1 0.39 29.19 -20.94
C MET A 1 0.20 28.74 -19.51
N ILE A 2 -0.88 28.02 -19.22
CA ILE A 2 -1.11 27.48 -17.88
C ILE A 2 -0.25 26.22 -17.82
N GLU A 3 0.71 26.19 -16.91
CA GLU A 3 1.56 25.02 -16.69
C GLU A 3 0.67 23.99 -15.99
N VAL A 4 0.21 22.98 -16.72
CA VAL A 4 -0.67 21.95 -16.17
C VAL A 4 0.21 20.81 -15.68
N MET A 5 0.19 20.56 -14.37
CA MET A 5 0.89 19.43 -13.79
C MET A 5 0.19 18.12 -14.21
N ILE A 6 0.93 17.24 -14.89
CA ILE A 6 0.48 15.88 -15.18
C ILE A 6 0.69 15.02 -13.92
N VAL A 7 -0.40 14.50 -13.38
CA VAL A 7 -0.42 13.63 -12.20
C VAL A 7 -0.46 12.17 -12.64
N ASP A 8 0.48 11.39 -12.10
CA ASP A 8 0.57 9.94 -12.31
C ASP A 8 0.50 9.17 -10.97
N LYS A 9 0.60 7.84 -11.05
CA LYS A 9 0.62 6.95 -9.87
C LYS A 9 1.75 7.25 -8.87
N ASN A 10 2.86 7.80 -9.34
CA ASN A 10 4.08 8.04 -8.56
C ASN A 10 4.10 9.44 -7.93
N THR A 11 3.22 10.32 -8.40
CA THR A 11 3.11 11.70 -7.98
C THR A 11 2.79 11.77 -6.49
N LYS A 12 3.50 12.63 -5.76
CA LYS A 12 3.29 12.78 -4.32
C LYS A 12 2.05 13.61 -4.04
N ILE A 13 1.29 13.19 -3.03
CA ILE A 13 0.12 13.94 -2.54
C ILE A 13 0.54 15.36 -2.09
N SER A 14 1.75 15.52 -1.54
CA SER A 14 2.27 16.85 -1.19
C SER A 14 2.48 17.79 -2.37
N GLN A 15 2.74 17.28 -3.58
CA GLN A 15 2.89 18.12 -4.79
C GLN A 15 1.52 18.57 -5.29
N ILE A 16 0.57 17.64 -5.36
CA ILE A 16 -0.83 17.91 -5.72
C ILE A 16 -1.43 18.99 -4.81
N LEU A 17 -1.20 18.87 -3.49
CA LEU A 17 -1.72 19.83 -2.51
C LEU A 17 -0.99 21.18 -2.48
N LYS A 18 0.20 21.28 -3.08
CA LYS A 18 0.91 22.56 -3.25
C LYS A 18 0.34 23.36 -4.41
N GLU A 19 -0.03 22.68 -5.49
CA GLU A 19 -0.68 23.25 -6.66
C GLU A 19 -2.10 23.72 -6.32
N LYS A 20 -2.92 22.79 -5.82
CA LYS A 20 -4.33 23.06 -5.46
C LYS A 20 -4.64 22.47 -4.09
N PRO A 21 -4.71 23.29 -3.03
CA PRO A 21 -5.03 22.81 -1.69
C PRO A 21 -6.46 22.28 -1.57
N GLU A 22 -7.38 22.71 -2.44
CA GLU A 22 -8.76 22.23 -2.57
C GLU A 22 -8.89 20.75 -2.98
N ALA A 23 -7.85 20.17 -3.58
CA ALA A 23 -7.81 18.74 -3.92
C ALA A 23 -7.92 17.83 -2.68
N ILE A 24 -7.65 18.36 -1.48
CA ILE A 24 -7.76 17.61 -0.23
C ILE A 24 -9.18 17.10 0.04
N ASP A 25 -10.20 17.88 -0.30
CA ASP A 25 -11.59 17.54 -0.03
C ASP A 25 -12.09 16.50 -1.03
N ALA A 26 -11.64 16.62 -2.29
CA ALA A 26 -11.88 15.62 -3.32
C ALA A 26 -11.25 14.27 -2.92
N ILE A 27 -9.98 14.25 -2.50
CA ILE A 27 -9.32 13.03 -1.99
C ILE A 27 -10.02 12.48 -0.74
N ALA A 28 -10.43 13.36 0.17
CA ALA A 28 -11.15 12.98 1.40
C ALA A 28 -12.53 12.37 1.12
N SER A 29 -13.14 12.69 -0.02
CA SER A 29 -14.45 12.15 -0.43
C SER A 29 -14.37 10.67 -0.82
N ILE A 30 -13.21 10.18 -1.26
CA ILE A 30 -13.03 8.81 -1.76
C ILE A 30 -13.13 7.79 -0.63
N ASN A 31 -12.50 8.06 0.52
CA ASN A 31 -12.52 7.15 1.65
C ASN A 31 -12.38 7.88 2.99
N ARG A 32 -13.09 7.41 4.02
CA ARG A 32 -12.98 7.83 5.42
C ARG A 32 -11.52 7.84 5.94
N HIS A 33 -10.64 6.97 5.45
CA HIS A 33 -9.22 6.95 5.82
C HIS A 33 -8.49 8.26 5.45
N PHE A 34 -8.89 8.91 4.35
CA PHE A 34 -8.33 10.18 3.91
C PHE A 34 -8.85 11.39 4.68
N LYS A 35 -9.93 11.24 5.47
CA LYS A 35 -10.45 12.31 6.34
C LYS A 35 -9.39 12.82 7.33
N LYS A 36 -8.41 11.98 7.68
CA LYS A 36 -7.26 12.36 8.50
C LYS A 36 -6.34 13.39 7.81
N LEU A 37 -6.27 13.40 6.47
CA LEU A 37 -5.48 14.37 5.72
C LEU A 37 -6.11 15.79 5.73
N GLN A 38 -7.38 15.95 6.13
CA GLN A 38 -7.98 17.27 6.33
C GLN A 38 -7.37 17.99 7.54
N ASN A 39 -6.84 17.25 8.53
CA ASN A 39 -6.15 17.85 9.66
C ASN A 39 -4.80 18.45 9.21
N PRO A 40 -4.56 19.77 9.36
CA PRO A 40 -3.34 20.42 8.87
C PRO A 40 -2.03 19.81 9.38
N PHE A 41 -2.01 19.30 10.61
CA PHE A 41 -0.82 18.67 11.20
C PHE A 41 -0.53 17.31 10.56
N LEU A 42 -1.56 16.46 10.45
CA LEU A 42 -1.45 15.15 9.80
C LEU A 42 -1.15 15.29 8.32
N ARG A 43 -1.72 16.30 7.66
CA ARG A 43 -1.41 16.66 6.27
C ARG A 43 0.08 16.91 6.07
N LYS A 44 0.70 17.72 6.94
CA LYS A 44 2.13 18.05 6.85
C LYS A 44 3.03 16.82 7.06
N MET A 45 2.59 15.85 7.87
CA MET A 45 3.34 14.63 8.15
C MET A 45 3.16 13.54 7.07
N LEU A 46 1.93 13.32 6.62
CA LEU A 46 1.56 12.19 5.75
C LEU A 46 1.70 12.53 4.28
N ALA A 47 1.26 13.71 3.82
CA ALA A 47 1.23 14.06 2.40
C ALA A 47 2.60 13.95 1.70
N PRO A 48 3.75 14.29 2.33
CA PRO A 48 5.05 14.15 1.69
C PRO A 48 5.54 12.71 1.51
N ARG A 49 4.96 11.75 2.27
CA ARG A 49 5.39 10.34 2.32
C ARG A 49 4.50 9.42 1.49
N VAL A 50 3.37 9.92 1.00
CA VAL A 50 2.35 9.14 0.28
C VAL A 50 2.28 9.64 -1.16
N ASN A 51 2.31 8.70 -2.11
CA ASN A 51 2.01 8.94 -3.53
C ASN A 51 0.58 8.48 -3.86
N VAL A 52 0.12 8.77 -5.08
CA VAL A 52 -1.22 8.38 -5.56
C VAL A 52 -1.44 6.87 -5.44
N ALA A 53 -0.46 6.04 -5.83
CA ALA A 53 -0.56 4.58 -5.70
C ALA A 53 -0.74 4.10 -4.25
N ALA A 54 0.08 4.60 -3.32
CA ALA A 54 -0.02 4.25 -1.91
C ALA A 54 -1.30 4.81 -1.26
N ALA A 55 -1.74 5.99 -1.69
CA ALA A 55 -3.03 6.53 -1.29
C ALA A 55 -4.15 5.58 -1.72
N ALA A 56 -4.19 5.18 -2.99
CA ALA A 56 -5.19 4.24 -3.50
C ALA A 56 -5.23 2.92 -2.68
N GLN A 57 -4.06 2.35 -2.37
CA GLN A 57 -3.95 1.17 -1.50
C GLN A 57 -4.50 1.41 -0.08
N VAL A 58 -4.15 2.52 0.56
CA VAL A 58 -4.63 2.86 1.92
C VAL A 58 -6.13 3.19 1.92
N GLY A 59 -6.62 3.78 0.82
CA GLY A 59 -8.00 4.16 0.61
C GLY A 59 -8.89 3.03 0.09
N ASN A 60 -8.37 1.81 -0.04
CA ASN A 60 -9.06 0.67 -0.65
C ASN A 60 -9.80 1.06 -1.95
N ALA A 61 -9.14 1.88 -2.76
CA ALA A 61 -9.65 2.43 -4.01
C ALA A 61 -8.66 2.09 -5.14
N THR A 62 -9.14 2.09 -6.38
CA THR A 62 -8.25 1.91 -7.52
C THR A 62 -7.47 3.19 -7.83
N ILE A 63 -6.28 3.05 -8.40
CA ILE A 63 -5.44 4.19 -8.81
C ILE A 63 -6.22 5.06 -9.80
N ASN A 64 -6.91 4.45 -10.76
CA ASN A 64 -7.72 5.15 -11.75
C ASN A 64 -8.91 5.91 -11.12
N GLN A 65 -9.54 5.38 -10.06
CA GLN A 65 -10.58 6.15 -9.32
C GLN A 65 -9.99 7.38 -8.64
N LEU A 66 -8.81 7.26 -8.04
CA LEU A 66 -8.14 8.40 -7.39
C LEU A 66 -7.69 9.45 -8.42
N LEU A 67 -7.15 9.02 -9.56
CA LEU A 67 -6.80 9.90 -10.68
C LEU A 67 -8.03 10.62 -11.23
N LYS A 68 -9.14 9.92 -11.44
CA LYS A 68 -10.39 10.54 -11.93
C LYS A 68 -10.89 11.69 -11.04
N VAL A 69 -10.83 11.52 -9.72
CA VAL A 69 -11.21 12.57 -8.78
C VAL A 69 -10.26 13.78 -8.86
N LEU A 70 -8.99 13.56 -9.17
CA LEU A 70 -8.03 14.65 -9.38
C LEU A 70 -8.28 15.34 -10.73
N GLU A 71 -8.71 14.60 -11.76
CA GLU A 71 -9.15 15.15 -13.05
C GLU A 71 -10.35 16.09 -12.88
N ASP A 72 -11.34 15.69 -12.07
CA ASP A 72 -12.53 16.53 -11.78
C ASP A 72 -12.18 17.84 -11.05
N VAL A 73 -11.06 17.88 -10.33
CA VAL A 73 -10.50 19.10 -9.67
C VAL A 73 -9.70 19.96 -10.66
N GLY A 74 -9.47 19.46 -11.88
CA GLY A 74 -8.77 20.14 -12.96
C GLY A 74 -7.26 19.92 -12.92
N PHE A 75 -6.83 18.69 -12.64
CA PHE A 75 -5.48 18.20 -12.96
C PHE A 75 -5.51 17.39 -14.25
N GLU A 76 -4.43 17.42 -15.03
CA GLU A 76 -4.24 16.42 -16.09
C GLU A 76 -3.71 15.13 -15.47
N VAL A 77 -4.28 13.99 -15.85
CA VAL A 77 -3.93 12.69 -15.25
C VAL A 77 -3.45 11.70 -16.30
N ALA A 78 -2.39 10.96 -15.95
CA ALA A 78 -1.93 9.82 -16.71
C ALA A 78 -2.56 8.55 -16.14
N TYR A 79 -3.66 8.11 -16.74
CA TYR A 79 -4.34 6.87 -16.36
C TYR A 79 -3.42 5.66 -16.52
N GLU A 80 -3.57 4.71 -15.60
CA GLU A 80 -2.78 3.49 -15.61
C GLU A 80 -3.52 2.41 -16.42
N ASN A 81 -2.81 1.79 -17.35
CA ASN A 81 -3.31 0.62 -18.06
C ASN A 81 -3.46 -0.53 -17.05
N GLU A 82 -4.66 -1.08 -16.93
CA GLU A 82 -5.09 -2.02 -15.88
C GLU A 82 -4.26 -3.32 -15.78
N ASN A 83 -3.34 -3.56 -16.73
CA ASN A 83 -2.53 -4.76 -16.84
C ASN A 83 -1.43 -4.92 -15.76
N GLU A 84 -1.15 -3.90 -14.94
CA GLU A 84 -0.09 -3.98 -13.91
C GLU A 84 -0.59 -4.30 -12.49
N LEU A 85 -1.89 -4.22 -12.22
CA LEU A 85 -2.46 -4.37 -10.87
C LEU A 85 -2.80 -5.83 -10.47
N GLU A 86 -2.96 -6.74 -11.43
CA GLU A 86 -3.28 -8.14 -11.13
C GLU A 86 -2.13 -8.93 -10.49
N ASN A 87 -0.90 -8.41 -10.50
CA ASN A 87 0.27 -9.16 -10.03
C ASN A 87 0.66 -8.91 -8.55
N LYS A 88 -0.08 -8.12 -7.77
CA LYS A 88 0.26 -7.86 -6.35
C LYS A 88 -0.78 -8.32 -5.32
N THR A 89 -1.89 -8.89 -5.75
CA THR A 89 -2.92 -9.49 -4.86
C THR A 89 -2.88 -11.03 -4.84
N LYS A 90 -1.76 -11.65 -5.25
CA LYS A 90 -1.47 -13.06 -4.98
C LYS A 90 -0.34 -13.20 -3.97
N THR A 91 -0.59 -12.81 -2.73
CA THR A 91 0.12 -13.42 -1.59
C THR A 91 -0.82 -13.60 -0.42
N GLU A 92 -2.01 -14.14 -0.71
CA GLU A 92 -2.65 -15.08 0.20
C GLU A 92 -2.47 -16.48 -0.37
N GLU A 93 -1.21 -16.86 -0.66
CA GLU A 93 -0.88 -18.27 -0.51
C GLU A 93 -0.94 -18.54 0.99
N ASN A 94 -2.14 -18.84 1.48
CA ASN A 94 -2.29 -19.62 2.69
C ASN A 94 -1.32 -20.80 2.53
N MET A 95 -0.16 -20.76 3.20
CA MET A 95 0.74 -21.90 3.27
C MET A 95 -0.11 -23.04 3.79
N LYS A 96 -0.53 -23.94 2.89
CA LYS A 96 -1.17 -25.18 3.31
C LYS A 96 -0.15 -25.82 4.23
N ARG A 97 -0.54 -26.10 5.47
CA ARG A 97 0.28 -26.86 6.41
C ARG A 97 0.40 -28.29 5.90
N THR A 98 1.24 -28.47 4.90
CA THR A 98 1.62 -29.77 4.33
C THR A 98 3.00 -30.10 4.88
N ASN A 99 3.23 -31.37 5.19
CA ASN A 99 4.48 -31.89 5.76
C ASN A 99 4.73 -31.46 7.23
N ILE A 100 3.75 -31.71 8.11
CA ILE A 100 3.98 -31.65 9.57
C ILE A 100 4.61 -32.98 10.00
N VAL A 101 5.75 -32.92 10.68
CA VAL A 101 6.43 -34.09 11.27
C VAL A 101 6.46 -33.93 12.79
N ASP A 102 6.00 -34.95 13.51
CA ASP A 102 6.09 -35.00 14.97
C ASP A 102 7.46 -35.59 15.37
N LEU A 103 8.27 -34.81 16.09
CA LEU A 103 9.59 -35.21 16.58
C LEU A 103 9.64 -35.11 18.11
N ASP A 104 9.79 -36.25 18.80
CA ASP A 104 9.99 -36.28 20.25
C ASP A 104 11.48 -36.16 20.61
N VAL A 105 11.86 -35.03 21.20
CA VAL A 105 13.25 -34.71 21.55
C VAL A 105 13.62 -35.13 22.97
N ARG A 106 12.68 -35.57 23.81
CA ARG A 106 12.94 -36.02 25.20
C ARG A 106 14.04 -37.09 25.30
N PRO A 107 14.03 -38.18 24.51
CA PRO A 107 15.08 -39.20 24.60
C PRO A 107 16.48 -38.67 24.22
N ILE A 108 16.55 -37.68 23.32
CA ILE A 108 17.82 -37.08 22.89
C ILE A 108 18.37 -36.19 24.01
N LEU A 109 17.52 -35.38 24.64
CA LEU A 109 17.88 -34.55 25.78
C LEU A 109 18.27 -35.39 27.01
N ASP A 110 17.57 -36.49 27.27
CA ASP A 110 17.89 -37.40 28.38
C ASP A 110 19.27 -38.06 28.21
N SER A 111 19.74 -38.21 26.96
CA SER A 111 21.10 -38.68 26.65
C SER A 111 22.19 -37.60 26.76
N GLY A 112 21.82 -36.35 27.04
CA GLY A 112 22.75 -35.21 27.11
C GLY A 112 23.22 -34.67 25.75
N VAL A 113 22.55 -35.06 24.66
CA VAL A 113 22.87 -34.66 23.28
C VAL A 113 21.92 -33.56 22.80
N ASP A 114 22.43 -32.62 22.00
CA ASP A 114 21.62 -31.53 21.42
C ASP A 114 20.79 -32.02 20.21
N PRO A 115 19.46 -31.86 20.20
CA PRO A 115 18.59 -32.29 19.10
C PRO A 115 18.64 -31.39 17.84
N PHE A 116 19.41 -30.31 17.82
CA PHE A 116 19.45 -29.35 16.72
C PHE A 116 19.63 -29.98 15.34
N ASN A 117 20.58 -30.91 15.19
CA ASN A 117 20.84 -31.56 13.90
C ASN A 117 19.64 -32.37 13.41
N VAL A 118 18.94 -33.05 14.33
CA VAL A 118 17.75 -33.85 14.00
C VAL A 118 16.57 -32.99 13.58
N ILE A 119 16.46 -31.77 14.13
CA ILE A 119 15.44 -30.78 13.75
C ILE A 119 15.75 -30.22 12.34
N MET A 120 17.02 -30.03 12.02
CA MET A 120 17.43 -29.47 10.72
C MET A 120 17.34 -30.49 9.57
N ASP A 121 17.39 -31.79 9.89
CA ASP A 121 17.33 -32.89 8.92
C ASP A 121 15.89 -33.33 8.58
N GLY A 122 14.86 -32.82 9.28
CA GLY A 122 13.44 -33.19 9.12
C GLY A 122 12.61 -32.16 8.38
#